data_AF-A0A285VLJ8-F1
#
_entry.id   AF-A0A285VLJ8-F1
#
_cell.length_a   1.000
_cell.length_b   1.000
_cell.length_c   1.000
_cell.angle_alpha   90.00
_cell.angle_beta   90.00
_cell.angle_gamma   90.00
#
_symmetry.space_group_name_H-M   'P 1'
#
loop_
_entity.id
_entity.type
_entity.pdbx_description
1 polymer ?
#
loop_
_entity_poly.entity_id
_entity_poly.type
_entity_poly.pdbx_seq_one_letter_code
_entity_poly.pdbx_strand_id
1 'polypeptide(L)'
;MAWSGQGSGTVAPETHTDWVRFTEHGHFLPQGQSREVAFRNVYRWDLHPEHIALYHERRGPDAAVWLFDLVADSSTTLISKSPHLCGADTYQAQLTLEAHGFRLEWHIAGPRKDERLVYHYRQPDE
;
A
#
# COMPACT_ATOMS: atom_id res chain seq x y z
N MET A 1 14.14 0.02 15.86
CA MET A 1 13.94 1.42 15.50
C MET A 1 12.58 1.49 14.86
N ALA A 2 11.65 2.25 15.43
CA ALA A 2 10.35 2.48 14.81
C ALA A 2 10.53 3.51 13.69
N TRP A 3 10.10 3.21 12.48
CA TRP A 3 10.07 4.17 11.38
C TRP A 3 8.88 5.12 11.55
N SER A 4 8.97 6.05 12.50
CA SER A 4 8.07 7.21 12.54
C SER A 4 8.59 8.30 11.62
N GLY A 5 7.70 9.01 10.94
CA GLY A 5 8.08 10.04 9.98
C GLY A 5 6.94 10.37 9.04
N GLN A 6 7.22 11.19 8.04
CA GLN A 6 6.25 11.59 7.02
C GLN A 6 6.91 11.54 5.65
N GLY A 7 6.12 11.25 4.63
CA GLY A 7 6.58 11.26 3.26
C GLY A 7 5.55 11.86 2.33
N SER A 8 6.04 12.27 1.18
CA SER A 8 5.23 12.73 0.06
C SER A 8 5.80 12.15 -1.23
N GLY A 9 4.95 12.04 -2.24
CA GLY A 9 5.32 11.43 -3.50
C GLY A 9 4.24 11.60 -4.55
N THR A 10 4.50 11.05 -5.71
CA THR A 10 3.55 11.00 -6.81
C THR A 10 3.25 9.56 -7.17
N VAL A 11 2.07 9.35 -7.75
CA VAL A 11 1.60 8.06 -8.25
C VAL A 11 1.26 8.24 -9.71
N ALA A 12 1.86 7.42 -10.56
CA ALA A 12 1.47 7.29 -11.96
C ALA A 12 0.63 6.02 -12.12
N PRO A 13 -0.71 6.13 -12.24
CA PRO A 13 -1.57 4.99 -12.49
C PRO A 13 -1.51 4.58 -13.97
N GLU A 14 -1.39 3.28 -14.20
CA GLU A 14 -1.63 2.63 -15.49
C GLU A 14 -2.87 1.75 -15.34
N THR A 15 -3.93 2.08 -16.07
CA THR A 15 -5.23 1.40 -15.97
C THR A 15 -5.43 0.44 -17.14
N HIS A 16 -5.89 -0.76 -16.82
CA HIS A 16 -6.38 -1.77 -17.76
C HIS A 16 -7.79 -2.22 -17.33
N THR A 17 -8.42 -3.07 -18.13
CA THR A 17 -9.80 -3.54 -17.86
C THR A 17 -9.93 -4.22 -16.49
N ASP A 18 -8.98 -5.07 -16.14
CA ASP A 18 -9.07 -5.94 -14.95
C ASP A 18 -8.02 -5.60 -13.89
N TRP A 19 -7.19 -4.58 -14.10
CA TRP A 19 -6.17 -4.20 -13.13
C TRP A 19 -5.74 -2.74 -13.25
N VAL A 20 -5.19 -2.22 -12.16
CA VAL A 20 -4.54 -0.91 -12.12
C VAL A 20 -3.14 -1.07 -11.53
N ARG A 21 -2.12 -0.51 -12.17
CA ARG A 21 -0.75 -0.48 -11.65
C ARG A 21 -0.42 0.91 -11.18
N PHE A 22 0.03 1.03 -9.93
CA PHE A 22 0.55 2.25 -9.35
C PHE A 22 2.06 2.20 -9.37
N THR A 23 2.69 3.12 -10.11
CA THR A 23 4.11 3.41 -9.95
C THR A 23 4.27 4.61 -9.04
N GLU A 24 4.81 4.38 -7.85
CA GLU A 24 4.96 5.39 -6.81
C GLU A 24 6.43 5.77 -6.68
N HIS A 25 6.70 7.06 -6.49
CA HIS A 25 8.01 7.52 -6.05
C HIS A 25 7.89 8.76 -5.19
N GLY A 26 8.81 8.94 -4.26
CA GLY A 26 8.78 10.06 -3.34
C GLY A 26 9.91 10.03 -2.35
N HIS A 27 9.74 10.83 -1.30
CA HIS A 27 10.71 11.00 -0.23
C HIS A 27 10.02 10.85 1.12
N PHE A 28 10.72 10.21 2.05
CA PHE A 28 10.28 10.03 3.42
C PHE A 28 11.32 10.63 4.36
N LEU A 29 10.89 11.48 5.28
CA LEU A 29 11.72 12.04 6.33
C LEU A 29 11.45 11.29 7.64
N PRO A 30 12.39 10.42 8.09
CA PRO A 30 12.27 9.79 9.39
C PRO A 30 12.34 10.84 10.50
N GLN A 31 11.52 10.67 11.53
CA GLN A 31 11.51 11.54 12.69
C GLN A 31 12.90 11.56 13.35
N GLY A 32 13.37 12.77 13.67
CA GLY A 32 14.69 12.98 14.28
C GLY A 32 15.86 12.88 13.31
N GLN A 33 15.61 12.66 12.01
CA GLN A 33 16.63 12.76 10.97
C GLN A 33 16.44 14.03 10.16
N SER A 34 17.55 14.56 9.62
CA SER A 34 17.56 15.73 8.74
C SER A 34 17.62 15.38 7.25
N ARG A 35 17.72 14.09 6.94
CA ARG A 35 17.89 13.60 5.57
C ARG A 35 16.71 12.73 5.16
N GLU A 36 16.17 13.04 3.99
CA GLU A 36 15.13 12.25 3.36
C GLU A 36 15.68 10.96 2.74
N VAL A 37 14.84 9.93 2.75
CA VAL A 37 15.05 8.64 2.10
C VAL A 37 14.13 8.59 0.90
N ALA A 38 14.70 8.46 -0.30
CA ALA A 38 13.90 8.24 -1.50
C ALA A 38 13.30 6.83 -1.51
N PHE A 39 12.03 6.72 -1.90
CA PHE A 39 11.36 5.44 -2.10
C PHE A 39 10.79 5.34 -3.51
N ARG A 40 10.63 4.09 -3.97
CA ARG A 40 9.91 3.75 -5.19
C ARG A 40 9.19 2.42 -4.99
N ASN A 41 7.88 2.41 -5.20
CA ASN A 41 7.07 1.20 -5.16
C ASN A 41 6.37 0.98 -6.50
N VAL A 42 6.08 -0.28 -6.81
CA VAL A 42 5.19 -0.63 -7.90
C VAL A 42 4.19 -1.63 -7.34
N TYR A 43 2.93 -1.22 -7.28
CA TYR A 43 1.81 -2.05 -6.84
C TYR A 43 0.89 -2.34 -8.01
N ARG A 44 0.46 -3.59 -8.14
CA ARG A 44 -0.59 -3.98 -9.08
C ARG A 44 -1.83 -4.39 -8.29
N TRP A 45 -2.96 -3.79 -8.65
CA TRP A 45 -4.27 -3.98 -8.07
C TRP A 45 -5.11 -4.74 -9.09
N ASP A 46 -5.23 -6.05 -8.92
CA ASP A 46 -6.07 -6.89 -9.79
C ASP A 46 -7.51 -6.80 -9.28
N LEU A 47 -8.41 -6.36 -10.15
CA LEU A 47 -9.81 -6.06 -9.85
C LEU A 47 -10.66 -7.30 -10.12
N HIS A 48 -11.29 -7.84 -9.08
CA HIS A 48 -12.23 -8.94 -9.20
C HIS A 48 -13.61 -8.50 -8.69
N PRO A 49 -14.70 -9.18 -9.08
CA PRO A 49 -16.05 -8.80 -8.64
C PRO A 49 -16.23 -8.76 -7.12
N GLU A 50 -15.55 -9.65 -6.39
CA GLU A 50 -15.73 -9.83 -4.94
C GLU A 50 -14.55 -9.33 -4.09
N HIS A 51 -13.41 -8.99 -4.71
CA HIS A 51 -12.20 -8.59 -4.00
C HIS A 51 -11.22 -7.84 -4.92
N ILE A 52 -10.23 -7.19 -4.31
CA ILE A 52 -9.08 -6.62 -5.03
C ILE A 52 -7.81 -7.34 -4.56
N ALA A 53 -7.10 -8.00 -5.46
CA ALA A 53 -5.84 -8.66 -5.12
C ALA A 53 -4.67 -7.67 -5.28
N LEU A 54 -3.90 -7.48 -4.21
CA LEU A 54 -2.78 -6.53 -4.19
C LEU A 54 -1.45 -7.27 -4.33
N TYR A 55 -0.65 -6.84 -5.31
CA TYR A 55 0.69 -7.37 -5.58
C TYR A 55 1.73 -6.27 -5.49
N HIS A 56 2.92 -6.62 -5.00
CA HIS A 56 4.11 -5.76 -5.09
C HIS A 56 5.07 -6.27 -6.16
N GLU A 57 5.32 -5.46 -7.19
CA GLU A 57 6.21 -5.77 -8.31
C GLU A 57 7.67 -5.34 -8.05
N ARG A 58 8.16 -5.46 -6.80
CA ARG A 58 9.56 -5.07 -6.45
C ARG A 58 10.63 -5.85 -7.21
N ARG A 59 10.28 -7.02 -7.75
CA ARG A 59 11.15 -7.89 -8.56
C ARG A 59 10.82 -7.82 -10.05
N GLY A 60 10.02 -6.82 -10.46
CA GLY A 60 9.45 -6.74 -11.80
C GLY A 60 8.08 -7.43 -11.91
N PRO A 61 7.37 -7.20 -13.03
CA PRO A 61 5.99 -7.68 -13.23
C PRO A 61 5.87 -9.21 -13.29
N ASP A 62 6.89 -9.90 -13.84
CA ASP A 62 6.89 -11.36 -13.97
C ASP A 62 7.17 -12.09 -12.65
N ALA A 63 7.60 -11.36 -11.62
CA ALA A 63 7.90 -11.87 -10.28
C ALA A 63 7.14 -11.08 -9.20
N ALA A 64 5.90 -10.68 -9.54
CA ALA A 64 5.01 -9.97 -8.63
C ALA A 64 4.76 -10.80 -7.36
N VAL A 65 4.96 -10.17 -6.19
CA VAL A 65 4.71 -10.79 -4.89
C VAL A 65 3.26 -10.48 -4.52
N TRP A 66 2.40 -11.49 -4.50
CA TRP A 66 1.06 -11.36 -3.92
C TRP A 66 1.18 -11.00 -2.44
N LEU A 67 0.46 -9.98 -2.01
CA LEU A 67 0.40 -9.57 -0.62
C LEU A 67 -0.87 -10.18 0.00
N PHE A 68 -2.03 -9.68 -0.39
CA PHE A 68 -3.32 -10.14 0.14
C PHE A 68 -4.46 -9.74 -0.80
N ASP A 69 -5.61 -10.34 -0.57
CA ASP A 69 -6.88 -9.91 -1.15
C ASP A 69 -7.57 -8.94 -0.20
N LEU A 70 -8.03 -7.81 -0.71
CA LEU A 70 -8.90 -6.86 -0.02
C LEU A 70 -10.36 -7.22 -0.30
N VAL A 71 -11.14 -7.45 0.76
CA VAL A 71 -12.58 -7.76 0.70
C VAL A 71 -13.38 -6.68 1.41
N ALA A 72 -14.64 -6.50 1.02
CA ALA A 72 -15.53 -5.54 1.66
C ALA A 72 -15.78 -5.89 3.14
N ASP A 73 -15.53 -4.92 4.01
CA ASP A 73 -15.94 -4.92 5.41
C ASP A 73 -17.17 -4.01 5.62
N SER A 74 -17.25 -2.92 4.86
CA SER A 74 -18.40 -2.03 4.78
C SER A 74 -18.50 -1.37 3.41
N SER A 75 -19.47 -0.45 3.23
CA SER A 75 -19.64 0.30 1.97
C SER A 75 -18.47 1.21 1.61
N THR A 76 -17.62 1.56 2.58
CA THR A 76 -16.48 2.46 2.38
C THR A 76 -15.15 1.86 2.80
N THR A 77 -15.14 0.62 3.29
CA THR A 77 -13.93 -0.01 3.84
C THR A 77 -13.71 -1.40 3.26
N LEU A 78 -12.49 -1.65 2.82
CA LEU A 78 -11.98 -2.97 2.49
C LEU A 78 -10.92 -3.38 3.53
N ILE A 79 -10.86 -4.65 3.86
CA ILE A 79 -9.84 -5.23 4.74
C ILE A 79 -9.15 -6.39 4.06
N SER A 80 -7.89 -6.65 4.40
CA SER A 80 -7.20 -7.84 3.95
C SER A 80 -7.92 -9.09 4.49
N LYS A 81 -8.35 -9.97 3.59
CA LYS A 81 -9.01 -11.24 3.91
C LYS A 81 -8.15 -12.14 4.79
N SER A 82 -6.83 -12.11 4.58
CA SER A 82 -5.85 -12.82 5.38
C SER A 82 -4.52 -12.08 5.33
N PRO A 83 -3.73 -12.09 6.44
CA PRO A 83 -2.41 -11.47 6.43
C PRO A 83 -1.45 -12.19 5.47
N HIS A 84 -0.63 -11.42 4.75
CA HIS A 84 0.53 -11.91 4.03
C HIS A 84 1.62 -12.33 5.01
N LEU A 85 2.20 -13.53 4.85
CA LEU A 85 3.36 -13.94 5.63
C LEU A 85 4.66 -13.67 4.85
N CYS A 86 5.53 -12.84 5.41
CA CYS A 86 6.86 -12.57 4.87
C CYS A 86 7.92 -12.84 5.94
N GLY A 87 8.45 -14.06 5.95
CA GLY A 87 9.38 -14.51 7.00
C GLY A 87 8.65 -14.69 8.33
N ALA A 88 9.11 -13.99 9.37
CA ALA A 88 8.47 -13.99 10.69
C ALA A 88 7.42 -12.87 10.87
N ASP A 89 7.17 -12.11 9.81
CA ASP A 89 6.33 -10.92 9.85
C ASP A 89 5.03 -11.13 9.07
N THR A 90 3.94 -10.59 9.59
CA THR A 90 2.64 -10.53 8.91
C THR A 90 2.35 -9.12 8.42
N TYR A 91 1.76 -9.04 7.23
CA TYR A 91 1.31 -7.78 6.63
C TYR A 91 -0.18 -7.89 6.38
N GLN A 92 -0.92 -6.91 6.86
CA GLN A 92 -2.35 -6.76 6.62
C GLN A 92 -2.65 -5.30 6.34
N ALA A 93 -3.79 -5.02 5.71
CA ALA A 93 -4.16 -3.65 5.41
C ALA A 93 -5.66 -3.41 5.50
N GLN A 94 -6.00 -2.15 5.75
CA GLN A 94 -7.33 -1.61 5.63
C GLN A 94 -7.30 -0.46 4.60
N LEU A 95 -8.19 -0.50 3.64
CA LEU A 95 -8.43 0.60 2.71
C LEU A 95 -9.75 1.27 3.09
N THR A 96 -9.74 2.58 3.30
CA THR A 96 -10.95 3.38 3.52
C THR A 96 -11.09 4.40 2.41
N LEU A 97 -12.23 4.38 1.71
CA LEU A 97 -12.58 5.36 0.69
C LEU A 97 -12.80 6.74 1.33
N GLU A 98 -12.27 7.77 0.70
CA GLU A 98 -12.37 9.17 1.11
C GLU A 98 -12.95 10.00 -0.05
N ALA A 99 -13.42 11.22 0.22
CA ALA A 99 -14.09 12.05 -0.78
C ALA A 99 -13.25 12.34 -2.04
N HIS A 100 -11.92 12.41 -1.88
CA HIS A 100 -10.98 12.77 -2.95
C HIS A 100 -9.89 11.70 -3.13
N GLY A 101 -10.21 10.44 -2.86
CA GLY A 101 -9.27 9.32 -2.99
C GLY A 101 -9.50 8.24 -1.94
N PHE A 102 -8.42 7.73 -1.35
CA PHE A 102 -8.53 6.71 -0.30
C PHE A 102 -7.30 6.70 0.61
N ARG A 103 -7.52 6.19 1.82
CA ARG A 103 -6.47 5.88 2.79
C ARG A 103 -6.20 4.40 2.77
N LEU A 104 -4.94 4.01 2.63
CA LEU A 104 -4.47 2.64 2.77
C LEU A 104 -3.56 2.55 3.99
N GLU A 105 -4.02 1.83 5.00
CA GLU A 105 -3.30 1.64 6.23
C GLU A 105 -2.76 0.22 6.32
N TRP A 106 -1.45 0.09 6.40
CA TRP A 106 -0.75 -1.17 6.61
C TRP A 106 -0.48 -1.36 8.09
N HIS A 107 -0.65 -2.60 8.54
CA HIS A 107 -0.15 -3.05 9.83
C HIS A 107 0.83 -4.21 9.60
N ILE A 108 2.07 -4.01 10.03
CA ILE A 108 3.18 -4.94 9.85
C ILE A 108 3.63 -5.40 11.24
N ALA A 109 3.31 -6.63 11.58
CA ALA A 109 3.59 -7.19 12.90
C ALA A 109 4.57 -8.37 12.81
N GLY A 110 5.48 -8.48 13.76
CA GLY A 110 6.40 -9.60 13.88
C GLY A 110 7.15 -9.55 15.21
N PRO A 111 8.02 -10.52 15.52
CA PRO A 111 8.70 -10.63 16.82
C PRO A 111 9.53 -9.40 17.22
N ARG A 112 9.93 -8.56 16.24
CA ARG A 112 10.81 -7.40 16.44
C ARG A 112 10.24 -6.09 15.90
N LYS A 113 9.03 -6.09 15.33
CA LYS A 113 8.39 -4.89 14.78
C LYS A 113 6.88 -4.95 14.96
N ASP A 114 6.33 -3.78 15.19
CA ASP A 114 4.90 -3.49 15.18
C ASP A 114 4.78 -2.09 14.59
N GLU A 115 4.52 -2.05 13.29
CA GLU A 115 4.60 -0.83 12.49
C GLU A 115 3.28 -0.57 11.78
N ARG A 116 2.89 0.71 11.72
CA ARG A 116 1.76 1.19 10.95
C ARG A 116 2.26 2.16 9.88
N LEU A 117 1.85 1.92 8.63
CA LEU A 117 2.14 2.82 7.51
C LEU A 117 0.81 3.30 6.95
N VAL A 118 0.58 4.61 6.97
CA VAL A 118 -0.65 5.22 6.47
C VAL A 118 -0.35 5.97 5.18
N TYR A 119 -0.89 5.48 4.07
CA TYR A 119 -0.81 6.11 2.77
C TYR A 119 -2.11 6.87 2.52
N HIS A 120 -1.98 8.12 2.09
CA HIS A 120 -3.12 8.93 1.64
C HIS A 120 -2.99 9.13 0.13
N TYR A 121 -3.75 8.34 -0.64
CA TYR A 121 -3.86 8.51 -2.08
C TYR A 121 -4.92 9.57 -2.35
N ARG A 122 -4.52 10.66 -3.00
CA ARG A 122 -5.41 11.76 -3.33
C ARG A 122 -5.43 11.94 -4.84
N GLN A 123 -6.61 12.18 -5.39
CA GLN A 123 -6.72 12.72 -6.74
C GLN A 123 -6.17 14.16 -6.72
N PRO A 124 -5.46 14.61 -7.77
CA PRO A 124 -5.15 16.02 -7.91
C PRO A 124 -6.46 16.82 -7.93
N ASP A 125 -6.46 18.00 -7.30
CA ASP A 125 -7.55 18.95 -7.50
C ASP A 125 -7.57 19.36 -9.00
N GLU A 126 -8.76 19.40 -9.61
CA GLU A 126 -8.96 19.85 -11.00
C GLU A 126 -8.62 21.34 -11.20
#